data_AF-E0S8G1-F1
#
_entry.id   AF-E0S8G1-F1
#
_cell.length_a   1.000
_cell.length_b   1.000
_cell.length_c   1.000
_cell.angle_alpha   90.00
_cell.angle_beta   90.00
_cell.angle_gamma   90.00
#
_symmetry.space_group_name_H-M   'P 1'
#
loop_
_entity.id
_entity.type
_entity.pdbx_description
1 polymer ?
#
loop_
_entity_poly.entity_id
_entity_poly.type
_entity_poly.pdbx_seq_one_letter_code
_entity_poly.pdbx_strand_id
1 'polypeptide(L)'
;MQLPIPRINSTNYKRILAEARLSEDREKVISEIKSVILLMPHRSSIISNLINDLAEDNPEFKDKIVSMANDISMAEDTYGLISASFTFKRLGVEGTEGLFWVKEIPTTNSLLGSTSFEMPPASLDRCKKEVERMLGISNEKSFEEVFCVVQIIRSFRFSVHECLGQLGYISKQKTLVDGLRILHKEENSLYLSALILELAKKQGFLKILLEDLPLFDQEFRDILLPLVFEYFYGPSDESNSVYISSSYIPLGTSEDIDPFRRLITETTVRNMKRISGSNKVEAFLNKKENLEAKKVPRMSREEFEKTNFEDKNAFFRNFCLLGSPSVSHFLTYLEIYKEQLVLNEEEQKLFLSIFFKTFEGLESFSRIVLEKLVLFKIVDFKLLENFNGEHSL
;
A
#
# COMPACT_ATOMS: atom_id res chain seq x y z
N MET A 1 -20.22 -24.53 -13.55
CA MET A 1 -20.47 -23.57 -12.44
C MET A 1 -19.35 -23.71 -11.41
N GLN A 2 -18.66 -22.64 -11.00
CA GLN A 2 -17.65 -22.69 -9.93
C GLN A 2 -18.36 -23.01 -8.60
N LEU A 3 -17.85 -23.96 -7.82
CA LEU A 3 -18.43 -24.23 -6.51
C LEU A 3 -18.09 -23.05 -5.57
N PRO A 4 -18.93 -22.75 -4.57
CA PRO A 4 -18.71 -21.61 -3.69
C PRO A 4 -17.67 -21.89 -2.57
N ILE A 5 -16.86 -22.94 -2.65
CA ILE A 5 -15.91 -23.35 -1.60
C ILE A 5 -14.93 -22.21 -1.23
N PRO A 6 -14.36 -21.43 -2.18
CA PRO A 6 -13.53 -20.26 -1.87
C PRO A 6 -14.25 -19.15 -1.09
N ARG A 7 -15.59 -19.21 -0.98
CA ARG A 7 -16.42 -18.25 -0.24
C ARG A 7 -16.96 -18.83 1.07
N ILE A 8 -16.52 -20.01 1.49
CA ILE A 8 -16.97 -20.65 2.73
C ILE A 8 -16.74 -19.81 3.99
N ASN A 9 -17.75 -19.70 4.83
CA ASN A 9 -17.70 -19.03 6.12
C ASN A 9 -18.74 -19.68 7.05
N SER A 10 -18.80 -19.24 8.31
CA SER A 10 -19.72 -19.80 9.30
C SER A 10 -21.20 -19.69 8.90
N THR A 11 -21.59 -18.69 8.11
CA THR A 11 -23.01 -18.46 7.76
C THR A 11 -23.47 -19.29 6.58
N ASN A 12 -22.58 -19.62 5.65
CA ASN A 12 -22.90 -20.42 4.46
C ASN A 12 -22.38 -21.86 4.49
N TYR A 13 -21.64 -22.25 5.54
CA TYR A 13 -21.01 -23.56 5.69
C TYR A 13 -21.91 -24.74 5.30
N LYS A 14 -23.08 -24.86 5.94
CA LYS A 14 -24.00 -25.99 5.71
C LYS A 14 -24.48 -26.11 4.26
N ARG A 15 -24.72 -24.96 3.61
CA ARG A 15 -25.13 -24.93 2.20
C ARG A 15 -24.00 -25.45 1.31
N ILE A 16 -22.78 -24.96 1.52
CA ILE A 16 -21.60 -25.33 0.73
C ILE A 16 -21.25 -26.82 0.94
N LEU A 17 -21.34 -27.32 2.17
CA LEU A 17 -21.17 -28.74 2.46
C LEU A 17 -22.17 -29.60 1.69
N ALA A 18 -23.46 -29.22 1.68
CA ALA A 18 -24.48 -29.94 0.93
C ALA A 18 -24.23 -29.91 -0.59
N GLU A 19 -23.87 -28.75 -1.14
CA GLU A 19 -23.51 -28.61 -2.56
C GLU A 19 -22.29 -29.46 -2.93
N ALA A 20 -21.25 -29.49 -2.09
CA ALA A 20 -20.06 -30.30 -2.31
C ALA A 20 -20.36 -31.81 -2.24
N ARG A 21 -21.23 -32.26 -1.32
CA ARG A 21 -21.66 -33.66 -1.21
C ARG A 21 -22.46 -34.13 -2.42
N LEU A 22 -23.30 -33.25 -2.98
CA LEU A 22 -24.15 -33.55 -4.13
C LEU A 22 -23.45 -33.32 -5.49
N SER A 23 -22.21 -32.81 -5.49
CA SER A 23 -21.47 -32.55 -6.72
C SER A 23 -21.13 -33.86 -7.44
N GLU A 24 -21.57 -33.97 -8.70
CA GLU A 24 -21.16 -35.07 -9.59
C GLU A 24 -19.68 -34.95 -9.98
N ASP A 25 -19.13 -33.74 -9.97
CA ASP A 25 -17.72 -33.45 -10.26
C ASP A 25 -16.91 -33.37 -8.95
N ARG A 26 -16.45 -34.54 -8.49
CA ARG A 26 -15.63 -34.66 -7.26
C ARG A 26 -14.23 -34.10 -7.43
N GLU A 27 -13.64 -34.21 -8.63
CA GLU A 27 -12.30 -33.66 -8.91
C GLU A 27 -12.30 -32.14 -8.75
N LYS A 28 -13.37 -31.49 -9.20
CA LYS A 28 -13.54 -30.06 -8.97
C LYS A 28 -13.62 -29.68 -7.51
N VAL A 29 -14.37 -30.44 -6.69
CA VAL A 29 -14.44 -30.21 -5.24
C VAL A 29 -13.03 -30.27 -4.63
N ILE A 30 -12.27 -31.31 -4.96
CA ILE A 30 -10.89 -31.50 -4.49
C ILE A 30 -9.98 -30.36 -4.97
N SER A 31 -10.08 -29.98 -6.24
CA SER A 31 -9.29 -28.87 -6.80
C SER A 31 -9.59 -27.54 -6.11
N GLU A 32 -10.85 -27.26 -5.80
CA GLU A 32 -11.21 -26.02 -5.09
C GLU A 32 -10.75 -26.05 -3.63
N ILE A 33 -10.86 -27.19 -2.94
CA ILE A 33 -10.27 -27.38 -1.61
C ILE A 33 -8.75 -27.14 -1.66
N LYS A 34 -8.05 -27.74 -2.63
CA LYS A 34 -6.61 -27.54 -2.87
C LYS A 34 -6.28 -26.06 -3.01
N SER A 35 -7.04 -25.31 -3.82
CA SER A 35 -6.83 -23.87 -3.98
C SER A 35 -7.01 -23.09 -2.67
N VAL A 36 -8.01 -23.42 -1.86
CA VAL A 36 -8.21 -22.74 -0.57
C VAL A 36 -7.09 -23.08 0.42
N ILE A 37 -6.65 -24.33 0.49
CA ILE A 37 -5.53 -24.76 1.34
C ILE A 37 -4.23 -24.00 0.99
N LEU A 38 -3.96 -23.82 -0.31
CA LEU A 38 -2.73 -23.19 -0.78
C LEU A 38 -2.75 -21.67 -0.67
N LEU A 39 -3.91 -21.03 -0.87
CA LEU A 39 -3.99 -19.56 -1.05
C LEU A 39 -4.69 -18.82 0.09
N MET A 40 -5.43 -19.52 0.95
CA MET A 40 -6.28 -18.90 1.97
C MET A 40 -6.06 -19.54 3.35
N PRO A 41 -4.86 -19.39 3.94
CA PRO A 41 -4.52 -19.99 5.23
C PRO A 41 -5.47 -19.57 6.37
N HIS A 42 -6.07 -18.38 6.29
CA HIS A 42 -7.06 -17.88 7.25
C HIS A 42 -8.33 -18.74 7.30
N ARG A 43 -8.53 -19.62 6.32
CA ARG A 43 -9.66 -20.56 6.23
C ARG A 43 -9.28 -21.97 6.64
N SER A 44 -8.06 -22.21 7.13
CA SER A 44 -7.56 -23.55 7.49
C SER A 44 -8.54 -24.32 8.40
N SER A 45 -9.09 -23.66 9.43
CA SER A 45 -10.05 -24.27 10.37
C SER A 45 -11.39 -24.65 9.72
N ILE A 46 -11.99 -23.78 8.92
CA ILE A 46 -13.29 -24.08 8.29
C ILE A 46 -13.13 -25.12 7.17
N ILE A 47 -11.99 -25.13 6.49
CA ILE A 47 -11.68 -26.12 5.46
C ILE A 47 -11.33 -27.48 6.06
N SER A 48 -10.62 -27.54 7.19
CA SER A 48 -10.39 -28.83 7.88
C SER A 48 -11.71 -29.47 8.31
N ASN A 49 -12.67 -28.67 8.78
CA ASN A 49 -14.02 -29.17 9.11
C ASN A 49 -14.76 -29.64 7.86
N LEU A 50 -14.72 -28.87 6.77
CA LEU A 50 -15.36 -29.26 5.51
C LEU A 50 -14.80 -30.58 4.99
N ILE A 51 -13.48 -30.75 4.98
CA ILE A 51 -12.81 -31.99 4.56
C ILE A 51 -13.26 -33.15 5.43
N ASN A 52 -13.31 -32.95 6.76
CA ASN A 52 -13.76 -33.97 7.68
C ASN A 52 -15.20 -34.41 7.39
N ASP A 53 -16.13 -33.47 7.29
CA ASP A 53 -17.55 -33.76 7.04
C ASP A 53 -17.77 -34.40 5.65
N LEU A 54 -16.89 -34.15 4.68
CA LEU A 54 -16.95 -34.79 3.36
C LEU A 54 -16.35 -36.21 3.35
N ALA A 55 -15.41 -36.49 4.25
CA ALA A 55 -14.66 -37.75 4.28
C ALA A 55 -15.18 -38.76 5.33
N GLU A 56 -15.97 -38.33 6.32
CA GLU A 56 -16.44 -39.14 7.47
C GLU A 56 -17.02 -40.51 7.04
N ASP A 57 -17.77 -40.55 5.94
CA ASP A 57 -18.38 -41.77 5.38
C ASP A 57 -18.00 -42.04 3.90
N ASN A 58 -16.91 -41.43 3.41
CA ASN A 58 -16.54 -41.51 1.99
C ASN A 58 -15.06 -41.87 1.79
N PRO A 59 -14.71 -43.18 1.76
CA PRO A 59 -13.34 -43.64 1.58
C PRO A 59 -12.69 -43.14 0.29
N GLU A 60 -13.44 -43.10 -0.82
CA GLU A 60 -12.94 -42.61 -2.11
C GLU A 60 -12.56 -41.13 -2.03
N PHE A 61 -13.37 -40.31 -1.35
CA PHE A 61 -13.04 -38.91 -1.13
C PHE A 61 -11.81 -38.74 -0.25
N LYS A 62 -11.68 -39.58 0.80
CA LYS A 62 -10.49 -39.61 1.66
C LYS A 62 -9.22 -39.92 0.85
N ASP A 63 -9.26 -40.92 -0.03
CA ASP A 63 -8.12 -41.27 -0.88
C ASP A 63 -7.71 -40.11 -1.81
N LYS A 64 -8.68 -39.37 -2.35
CA LYS A 64 -8.41 -38.17 -3.16
C LYS A 64 -7.79 -37.04 -2.34
N ILE A 65 -8.21 -36.85 -1.10
CA ILE A 65 -7.60 -35.88 -0.18
C ILE A 65 -6.16 -36.28 0.15
N VAL A 66 -5.88 -37.57 0.33
CA VAL A 66 -4.51 -38.09 0.52
C VAL A 66 -3.66 -37.82 -0.72
N SER A 67 -4.17 -38.13 -1.91
CA SER A 67 -3.48 -37.82 -3.18
C SER A 67 -3.18 -36.33 -3.31
N MET A 68 -4.16 -35.47 -2.98
CA MET A 68 -3.99 -34.02 -2.97
C MET A 68 -2.91 -33.57 -1.98
N ALA A 69 -2.84 -34.17 -0.79
CA ALA A 69 -1.82 -33.85 0.21
C ALA A 69 -0.41 -34.21 -0.27
N ASN A 70 -0.25 -35.37 -0.90
CA ASN A 70 1.01 -35.79 -1.52
C ASN A 70 1.41 -34.87 -2.68
N ASP A 71 0.45 -34.48 -3.53
CA ASP A 71 0.71 -33.52 -4.60
C ASP A 71 1.20 -32.17 -4.05
N ILE A 72 0.61 -31.71 -2.94
CA ILE A 72 1.02 -30.47 -2.29
C ILE A 72 2.42 -30.61 -1.68
N SER A 73 2.74 -31.73 -1.02
CA SER A 73 4.04 -31.91 -0.35
C SER A 73 5.22 -31.90 -1.34
N MET A 74 4.95 -32.30 -2.59
CA MET A 74 5.91 -32.30 -3.69
C MET A 74 5.98 -30.97 -4.46
N ALA A 75 5.15 -29.98 -4.12
CA ALA A 75 5.18 -28.67 -4.76
C ALA A 75 6.45 -27.88 -4.40
N GLU A 76 6.86 -26.99 -5.29
CA GLU A 76 8.02 -26.11 -5.05
C GLU A 76 7.63 -24.79 -4.37
N ASP A 77 6.34 -24.45 -4.35
CA ASP A 77 5.80 -23.21 -3.81
C ASP A 77 5.91 -23.16 -2.27
N THR A 78 6.92 -22.44 -1.79
CA THR A 78 7.20 -22.24 -0.36
C THR A 78 5.98 -21.69 0.40
N TYR A 79 5.25 -20.73 -0.16
CA TYR A 79 4.11 -20.12 0.54
C TYR A 79 2.90 -21.05 0.57
N GLY A 80 2.62 -21.72 -0.55
CA GLY A 80 1.61 -22.76 -0.62
C GLY A 80 1.86 -23.90 0.37
N LEU A 81 3.12 -24.33 0.52
CA LEU A 81 3.53 -25.35 1.48
C LEU A 81 3.33 -24.91 2.94
N ILE A 82 3.75 -23.69 3.30
CA ILE A 82 3.51 -23.15 4.65
C ILE A 82 2.00 -23.04 4.91
N SER A 83 1.23 -22.51 3.96
CA SER A 83 -0.23 -22.40 4.05
C SER A 83 -0.89 -23.77 4.27
N ALA A 84 -0.47 -24.78 3.50
CA ALA A 84 -1.00 -26.12 3.60
C ALA A 84 -0.72 -26.78 4.96
N SER A 85 0.47 -26.52 5.53
CA SER A 85 0.87 -27.09 6.82
C SER A 85 -0.12 -26.75 7.95
N PHE A 86 -0.77 -25.59 7.90
CA PHE A 86 -1.79 -25.20 8.89
C PHE A 86 -3.05 -26.05 8.82
N THR A 87 -3.51 -26.39 7.61
CA THR A 87 -4.70 -27.24 7.42
C THR A 87 -4.35 -28.70 7.73
N PHE A 88 -3.19 -29.18 7.28
CA PHE A 88 -2.75 -30.54 7.54
C PHE A 88 -2.50 -30.82 9.02
N LYS A 89 -1.96 -29.86 9.77
CA LYS A 89 -1.82 -29.99 11.22
C LYS A 89 -3.17 -30.16 11.93
N ARG A 90 -4.21 -29.44 11.48
CA ARG A 90 -5.58 -29.56 12.01
C ARG A 90 -6.25 -30.88 11.67
N LEU A 91 -5.94 -31.43 10.50
CA LEU A 91 -6.39 -32.75 10.04
C LEU A 91 -5.59 -33.92 10.62
N GLY A 92 -4.57 -33.63 11.44
CA GLY A 92 -3.77 -34.64 12.13
C GLY A 92 -2.89 -35.45 11.18
N VAL A 93 -2.45 -34.88 10.06
CA VAL A 93 -1.52 -35.52 9.14
C VAL A 93 -0.16 -35.66 9.83
N GLU A 94 0.42 -36.87 9.81
CA GLU A 94 1.72 -37.17 10.41
C GLU A 94 2.84 -36.39 9.70
N GLY A 95 3.96 -36.16 10.39
CA GLY A 95 5.12 -35.44 9.84
C GLY A 95 4.99 -33.91 9.98
N THR A 96 3.81 -33.39 10.28
CA THR A 96 3.60 -31.98 10.60
C THR A 96 4.17 -31.61 11.99
N GLU A 97 4.38 -32.58 12.87
CA GLU A 97 4.98 -32.38 14.21
C GLU A 97 6.42 -31.86 14.14
N GLY A 98 7.14 -32.18 13.07
CA GLY A 98 8.50 -31.71 12.82
C GLY A 98 8.57 -30.24 12.39
N LEU A 99 7.44 -29.64 12.00
CA LEU A 99 7.36 -28.26 11.53
C LEU A 99 7.14 -27.34 12.74
N PHE A 100 8.19 -26.64 13.16
CA PHE A 100 8.13 -25.87 14.41
C PHE A 100 7.06 -24.76 14.41
N TRP A 101 6.73 -24.21 13.23
CA TRP A 101 5.77 -23.12 13.10
C TRP A 101 4.29 -23.52 13.18
N VAL A 102 3.98 -24.82 13.21
CA VAL A 102 2.61 -25.31 13.41
C VAL A 102 2.42 -25.99 14.77
N LYS A 103 3.42 -25.95 15.66
CA LYS A 103 3.37 -26.64 16.95
C LYS A 103 2.20 -26.22 17.83
N GLU A 104 1.87 -24.93 17.85
CA GLU A 104 0.80 -24.35 18.66
C GLU A 104 -0.60 -24.57 18.05
N ILE A 105 -0.68 -25.11 16.83
CA ILE A 105 -1.95 -25.33 16.14
C ILE A 105 -2.57 -26.63 16.65
N PRO A 106 -3.79 -26.60 17.21
CA PRO A 106 -4.43 -27.80 17.71
C PRO A 106 -4.84 -28.71 16.54
N THR A 107 -4.63 -30.01 16.73
CA THR A 107 -5.22 -31.03 15.88
C THR A 107 -6.69 -31.17 16.25
N THR A 108 -7.57 -30.85 15.31
CA THR A 108 -9.03 -30.89 15.51
C THR A 108 -9.62 -32.24 15.13
N ASN A 109 -8.95 -32.98 14.25
CA ASN A 109 -9.38 -34.30 13.81
C ASN A 109 -8.17 -35.14 13.40
N SER A 110 -8.21 -36.46 13.59
CA SER A 110 -7.18 -37.42 13.18
C SER A 110 -7.54 -38.22 11.93
N LEU A 111 -8.49 -37.72 11.12
CA LEU A 111 -8.98 -38.34 9.88
C LEU A 111 -7.83 -38.87 8.99
N LEU A 112 -6.74 -38.10 8.90
CA LEU A 112 -5.56 -38.39 8.08
C LEU A 112 -4.33 -38.83 8.89
N GLY A 113 -4.51 -39.30 10.13
CA GLY A 113 -3.40 -39.71 11.02
C GLY A 113 -2.62 -40.95 10.58
N SER A 114 -2.88 -41.49 9.39
CA SER A 114 -2.07 -42.55 8.75
C SER A 114 -1.37 -42.06 7.48
N THR A 115 -1.57 -40.78 7.13
CA THR A 115 -0.94 -40.11 6.00
C THR A 115 0.23 -39.30 6.51
N SER A 116 1.40 -39.48 5.89
CA SER A 116 2.61 -38.73 6.21
C SER A 116 2.77 -37.55 5.25
N PHE A 117 2.93 -36.34 5.80
CA PHE A 117 3.27 -35.14 5.04
C PHE A 117 4.80 -35.02 4.94
N GLU A 118 5.38 -35.72 3.95
CA GLU A 118 6.81 -35.68 3.70
C GLU A 118 7.15 -34.62 2.65
N MET A 119 7.78 -33.55 3.12
CA MET A 119 8.33 -32.52 2.26
C MET A 119 9.77 -32.88 1.84
N PRO A 120 10.15 -32.69 0.57
CA PRO A 120 11.54 -32.79 0.16
C PRO A 120 12.45 -31.89 1.02
N PRO A 121 13.66 -32.33 1.42
CA PRO A 121 14.54 -31.56 2.30
C PRO A 121 14.80 -30.13 1.80
N ALA A 122 14.97 -29.97 0.48
CA ALA A 122 15.18 -28.66 -0.13
C ALA A 122 13.97 -27.71 0.03
N SER A 123 12.74 -28.24 -0.07
CA SER A 123 11.51 -27.47 0.15
C SER A 123 11.35 -27.12 1.63
N LEU A 124 11.63 -28.06 2.53
CA LEU A 124 11.60 -27.84 3.97
C LEU A 124 12.57 -26.72 4.39
N ASP A 125 13.79 -26.72 3.87
CA ASP A 125 14.79 -25.69 4.16
C ASP A 125 14.36 -24.30 3.67
N ARG A 126 13.70 -24.22 2.50
CA ARG A 126 13.13 -22.95 2.01
C ARG A 126 12.02 -22.46 2.94
N CYS A 127 11.10 -23.34 3.36
CA CYS A 127 10.05 -22.98 4.29
C CYS A 127 10.62 -22.51 5.63
N LYS A 128 11.61 -23.22 6.20
CA LYS A 128 12.28 -22.82 7.45
C LYS A 128 12.87 -21.41 7.35
N LYS A 129 13.64 -21.14 6.30
CA LYS A 129 14.25 -19.81 6.09
C LYS A 129 13.20 -18.71 6.00
N GLU A 130 12.10 -18.97 5.29
CA GLU A 130 11.04 -17.98 5.12
C GLU A 130 10.26 -17.74 6.43
N VAL A 131 9.96 -18.80 7.16
CA VAL A 131 9.33 -18.72 8.49
C VAL A 131 10.23 -17.97 9.47
N GLU A 132 11.52 -18.31 9.55
CA GLU A 132 12.50 -17.65 10.42
C GLU A 132 12.64 -16.17 10.09
N ARG A 133 12.63 -15.81 8.80
CA ARG A 133 12.64 -14.42 8.34
C ARG A 133 11.42 -13.65 8.88
N MET A 134 10.22 -14.22 8.78
CA MET A 134 9.00 -13.59 9.29
C MET A 134 8.98 -13.51 10.83
N LEU A 135 9.47 -14.55 11.51
CA LEU A 135 9.62 -14.58 12.96
C LEU A 135 10.69 -13.61 13.49
N GLY A 136 11.57 -13.11 12.63
CA GLY A 136 12.42 -11.96 12.95
C GLY A 136 11.63 -10.66 13.15
N ILE A 137 10.37 -10.61 12.71
CA ILE A 137 9.46 -9.46 12.83
C ILE A 137 8.31 -9.75 13.80
N SER A 138 7.68 -10.92 13.69
CA SER A 138 6.55 -11.34 14.53
C SER A 138 6.96 -12.34 15.61
N ASN A 139 6.12 -12.56 16.62
CA ASN A 139 6.34 -13.65 17.58
C ASN A 139 5.76 -14.99 17.09
N GLU A 140 6.28 -16.10 17.62
CA GLU A 140 5.86 -17.46 17.26
C GLU A 140 4.36 -17.71 17.51
N LYS A 141 3.82 -17.19 18.62
CA LYS A 141 2.40 -17.35 18.97
C LYS A 141 1.44 -16.66 18.01
N SER A 142 1.89 -15.61 17.32
CA SER A 142 1.10 -14.89 16.31
C SER A 142 1.44 -15.28 14.88
N PHE A 143 2.35 -16.23 14.67
CA PHE A 143 2.87 -16.54 13.33
C PHE A 143 1.77 -16.90 12.32
N GLU A 144 0.84 -17.79 12.68
CA GLU A 144 -0.26 -18.16 11.78
C GLU A 144 -1.08 -16.93 11.35
N GLU A 145 -1.47 -16.08 12.32
CA GLU A 145 -2.25 -14.88 12.02
C GLU A 145 -1.46 -13.89 11.15
N VAL A 146 -0.17 -13.68 11.43
CA VAL A 146 0.69 -12.78 10.63
C VAL A 146 0.89 -13.33 9.22
N PHE A 147 1.14 -14.63 9.08
CA PHE A 147 1.24 -15.28 7.77
C PHE A 147 -0.08 -15.16 6.99
N CYS A 148 -1.22 -15.26 7.66
CA CYS A 148 -2.53 -15.01 7.04
C CYS A 148 -2.65 -13.59 6.49
N VAL A 149 -2.22 -12.58 7.26
CA VAL A 149 -2.19 -11.18 6.79
C VAL A 149 -1.33 -11.05 5.53
N VAL A 150 -0.12 -11.62 5.55
CA VAL A 150 0.80 -11.58 4.40
C VAL A 150 0.16 -12.21 3.16
N GLN A 151 -0.43 -13.41 3.29
CA GLN A 151 -1.08 -14.09 2.16
C GLN A 151 -2.30 -13.35 1.64
N ILE A 152 -3.12 -12.79 2.52
CA ILE A 152 -4.28 -11.98 2.13
C ILE A 152 -3.83 -10.76 1.32
N ILE A 153 -2.83 -10.03 1.80
CA ILE A 153 -2.37 -8.82 1.10
C ILE A 153 -1.82 -9.16 -0.29
N ARG A 154 -1.03 -10.24 -0.42
CA ARG A 154 -0.48 -10.68 -1.70
C ARG A 154 -1.56 -11.17 -2.67
N SER A 155 -2.52 -11.93 -2.16
CA SER A 155 -3.59 -12.54 -2.97
C SER A 155 -4.59 -11.50 -3.48
N PHE A 156 -4.80 -10.41 -2.75
CA PHE A 156 -5.78 -9.36 -3.08
C PHE A 156 -5.15 -8.01 -3.42
N ARG A 157 -3.89 -8.00 -3.85
CA ARG A 157 -3.11 -6.77 -4.14
C ARG A 157 -3.67 -5.87 -5.24
N PHE A 158 -4.63 -6.35 -6.01
CA PHE A 158 -5.33 -5.61 -7.05
C PHE A 158 -6.55 -4.84 -6.54
N SER A 159 -7.01 -5.10 -5.31
CA SER A 159 -8.21 -4.48 -4.74
C SER A 159 -8.06 -4.26 -3.24
N VAL A 160 -7.87 -2.99 -2.84
CA VAL A 160 -7.83 -2.58 -1.43
C VAL A 160 -9.11 -3.01 -0.70
N HIS A 161 -10.28 -2.87 -1.35
CA HIS A 161 -11.56 -3.21 -0.72
C HIS A 161 -11.71 -4.70 -0.45
N GLU A 162 -11.35 -5.56 -1.41
CA GLU A 162 -11.40 -7.01 -1.21
C GLU A 162 -10.39 -7.47 -0.16
N CYS A 163 -9.18 -6.91 -0.20
CA CYS A 163 -8.15 -7.15 0.80
C CYS A 163 -8.64 -6.82 2.21
N LEU A 164 -9.23 -5.63 2.41
CA LEU A 164 -9.83 -5.23 3.69
C LEU A 164 -10.95 -6.16 4.14
N GLY A 165 -11.80 -6.61 3.21
CA GLY A 165 -12.86 -7.57 3.48
C GLY A 165 -12.31 -8.90 4.03
N GLN A 166 -11.16 -9.37 3.52
CA GLN A 166 -10.50 -10.56 4.04
C GLN A 166 -9.68 -10.29 5.32
N LEU A 167 -9.06 -9.12 5.46
CA LEU A 167 -8.34 -8.76 6.69
C LEU A 167 -9.30 -8.50 7.87
N GLY A 168 -10.59 -8.28 7.61
CA GLY A 168 -11.62 -8.10 8.63
C GLY A 168 -11.73 -9.25 9.65
N TYR A 169 -11.24 -10.45 9.32
CA TYR A 169 -11.20 -11.60 10.22
C TYR A 169 -10.06 -11.53 11.27
N ILE A 170 -9.07 -10.66 11.06
CA ILE A 170 -7.94 -10.49 11.99
C ILE A 170 -8.27 -9.35 12.95
N SER A 171 -8.50 -9.70 14.23
CA SER A 171 -8.89 -8.76 15.27
C SER A 171 -7.71 -8.01 15.90
N LYS A 172 -6.52 -8.62 15.90
CA LYS A 172 -5.32 -8.05 16.52
C LYS A 172 -4.65 -7.05 15.60
N GLN A 173 -4.67 -5.78 15.99
CA GLN A 173 -4.05 -4.70 15.21
C GLN A 173 -2.53 -4.88 15.04
N LYS A 174 -1.84 -5.39 16.07
CA LYS A 174 -0.40 -5.70 16.00
C LYS A 174 -0.06 -6.72 14.90
N THR A 175 -0.87 -7.77 14.76
CA THR A 175 -0.72 -8.75 13.67
C THR A 175 -0.82 -8.09 12.30
N LEU A 176 -1.74 -7.14 12.13
CA LEU A 176 -1.89 -6.39 10.87
C LEU A 176 -0.65 -5.55 10.57
N VAL A 177 -0.13 -4.84 11.57
CA VAL A 177 1.10 -4.01 11.43
C VAL A 177 2.33 -4.88 11.14
N ASP A 178 2.48 -6.03 11.80
CA ASP A 178 3.58 -6.96 11.54
C ASP A 178 3.53 -7.52 10.11
N GLY A 179 2.34 -7.88 9.61
CA GLY A 179 2.17 -8.31 8.23
C GLY A 179 2.51 -7.22 7.20
N LEU A 180 2.10 -5.98 7.45
CA LEU A 180 2.49 -4.83 6.62
C LEU A 180 4.00 -4.59 6.65
N ARG A 181 4.63 -4.75 7.82
CA ARG A 181 6.08 -4.60 7.98
C ARG A 181 6.86 -5.70 7.26
N ILE A 182 6.35 -6.92 7.18
CA ILE A 182 6.96 -7.96 6.34
C ILE A 182 6.92 -7.55 4.85
N LEU A 183 5.83 -6.94 4.41
CA LEU A 183 5.57 -6.67 2.99
C LEU A 183 6.07 -5.32 2.47
N HIS A 184 6.45 -4.36 3.32
CA HIS A 184 6.77 -3.00 2.87
C HIS A 184 7.90 -2.90 1.82
N LYS A 185 8.78 -3.92 1.75
CA LYS A 185 9.86 -4.02 0.75
C LYS A 185 9.53 -4.93 -0.43
N GLU A 186 8.45 -5.70 -0.33
CA GLU A 186 8.09 -6.73 -1.30
C GLU A 186 6.91 -6.29 -2.20
N GLU A 187 6.08 -5.37 -1.70
CA GLU A 187 4.86 -4.91 -2.39
C GLU A 187 4.91 -3.41 -2.67
N ASN A 188 4.02 -2.96 -3.55
CA ASN A 188 3.96 -1.55 -3.95
C ASN A 188 3.62 -0.63 -2.77
N SER A 189 4.50 0.34 -2.50
CA SER A 189 4.36 1.26 -1.36
C SER A 189 3.07 2.08 -1.38
N LEU A 190 2.56 2.48 -2.55
CA LEU A 190 1.31 3.24 -2.66
C LEU A 190 0.09 2.36 -2.37
N TYR A 191 0.10 1.11 -2.85
CA TYR A 191 -0.95 0.14 -2.53
C TYR A 191 -1.00 -0.13 -1.02
N LEU A 192 0.14 -0.42 -0.40
CA LEU A 192 0.22 -0.62 1.05
C LEU A 192 -0.17 0.65 1.82
N SER A 193 0.21 1.83 1.34
CA SER A 193 -0.21 3.09 1.95
C SER A 193 -1.72 3.27 1.88
N ALA A 194 -2.37 3.00 0.74
CA ALA A 194 -3.82 3.05 0.61
C ALA A 194 -4.52 2.06 1.55
N LEU A 195 -3.98 0.85 1.68
CA LEU A 195 -4.48 -0.14 2.64
C LEU A 195 -4.35 0.34 4.09
N ILE A 196 -3.22 0.93 4.44
CA ILE A 196 -2.97 1.52 5.77
C ILE A 196 -3.95 2.65 6.06
N LEU A 197 -4.25 3.54 5.11
CA LEU A 197 -5.22 4.61 5.32
C LEU A 197 -6.60 4.06 5.67
N GLU A 198 -7.03 2.98 5.02
CA GLU A 198 -8.31 2.35 5.35
C GLU A 198 -8.27 1.62 6.71
N LEU A 199 -7.17 0.94 7.04
CA LEU A 199 -6.98 0.29 8.34
C LEU A 199 -6.87 1.29 9.50
N ALA A 200 -6.30 2.48 9.26
CA ALA A 200 -6.14 3.55 10.25
C ALA A 200 -7.48 4.07 10.79
N LYS A 201 -8.58 3.89 10.04
CA LYS A 201 -9.94 4.19 10.52
C LYS A 201 -10.38 3.27 11.67
N LYS A 202 -9.74 2.11 11.86
CA LYS A 202 -10.00 1.20 12.98
C LYS A 202 -9.32 1.73 14.25
N GLN A 203 -10.09 1.82 15.33
CA GLN A 203 -9.59 2.31 16.62
C GLN A 203 -8.36 1.51 17.07
N GLY A 204 -7.30 2.23 17.45
CA GLY A 204 -6.06 1.65 17.97
C GLY A 204 -5.06 1.19 16.91
N PHE A 205 -5.45 1.04 15.64
CA PHE A 205 -4.52 0.64 14.58
C PHE A 205 -3.44 1.69 14.34
N LEU A 206 -3.83 2.96 14.15
CA LEU A 206 -2.88 4.04 13.85
C LEU A 206 -1.84 4.20 14.97
N LYS A 207 -2.26 4.12 16.24
CA LYS A 207 -1.34 4.19 17.37
C LYS A 207 -0.23 3.14 17.30
N ILE A 208 -0.60 1.87 17.12
CA ILE A 208 0.36 0.76 17.01
C ILE A 208 1.24 0.93 15.78
N LEU A 209 0.66 1.36 14.66
CA LEU A 209 1.43 1.66 13.45
C LEU A 209 2.48 2.75 13.69
N LEU A 210 2.14 3.85 14.35
CA LEU A 210 3.07 4.94 14.63
C LEU A 210 4.20 4.52 15.59
N GLU A 211 3.89 3.64 16.55
CA GLU A 211 4.91 3.06 17.44
C GLU A 211 5.92 2.19 16.67
N ASP A 212 5.46 1.40 15.70
CA ASP A 212 6.30 0.51 14.89
C ASP A 212 6.90 1.19 13.66
N LEU A 213 6.42 2.38 13.28
CA LEU A 213 6.83 3.05 12.05
C LEU A 213 8.36 3.24 11.93
N PRO A 214 9.12 3.58 13.00
CA PRO A 214 10.58 3.64 12.95
C PRO A 214 11.28 2.35 12.46
N LEU A 215 10.58 1.21 12.51
CA LEU A 215 11.09 -0.09 12.06
C LEU A 215 10.87 -0.37 10.57
N PHE A 216 10.17 0.53 9.86
CA PHE A 216 10.04 0.55 8.41
C PHE A 216 11.20 1.34 7.80
N ASP A 217 11.52 1.06 6.54
CA ASP A 217 12.52 1.88 5.83
C ASP A 217 12.07 3.34 5.67
N GLN A 218 13.05 4.21 5.41
CA GLN A 218 12.83 5.65 5.30
C GLN A 218 11.97 5.99 4.07
N GLU A 219 12.15 5.29 2.96
CA GLU A 219 11.42 5.53 1.71
C GLU A 219 9.91 5.30 1.89
N PHE A 220 9.52 4.18 2.50
CA PHE A 220 8.12 3.88 2.77
C PHE A 220 7.50 4.91 3.71
N ARG A 221 8.21 5.32 4.76
CA ARG A 221 7.76 6.35 5.71
C ARG A 221 7.52 7.70 5.05
N ASP A 222 8.45 8.12 4.18
CA ASP A 222 8.37 9.40 3.48
C ASP A 222 7.26 9.44 2.42
N ILE A 223 6.69 8.29 2.05
CA ILE A 223 5.47 8.18 1.24
C ILE A 223 4.22 8.17 2.14
N LEU A 224 4.23 7.33 3.19
CA LEU A 224 3.04 7.08 4.01
C LEU A 224 2.64 8.28 4.87
N LEU A 225 3.59 8.91 5.58
CA LEU A 225 3.30 9.98 6.52
C LEU A 225 2.60 11.19 5.86
N PRO A 226 3.03 11.67 4.68
CA PRO A 226 2.31 12.71 3.94
C PRO A 226 0.86 12.34 3.58
N LEU A 227 0.62 11.07 3.22
CA LEU A 227 -0.72 10.60 2.88
C LEU A 227 -1.62 10.52 4.11
N VAL A 228 -1.09 10.02 5.23
CA VAL A 228 -1.80 10.00 6.53
C VAL A 228 -2.15 11.41 6.96
N PHE A 229 -1.21 12.36 6.84
CA PHE A 229 -1.45 13.76 7.12
C PHE A 229 -2.54 14.34 6.24
N GLU A 230 -2.44 14.17 4.92
CA GLU A 230 -3.43 14.75 4.00
C GLU A 230 -4.84 14.22 4.25
N TYR A 231 -4.94 12.92 4.49
CA TYR A 231 -6.21 12.23 4.61
C TYR A 231 -6.92 12.47 5.96
N PHE A 232 -6.16 12.59 7.06
CA PHE A 232 -6.73 12.67 8.40
C PHE A 232 -6.58 14.02 9.08
N TYR A 233 -5.57 14.82 8.72
CA TYR A 233 -5.40 16.15 9.28
C TYR A 233 -6.13 17.19 8.44
N GLY A 234 -7.22 17.75 8.97
CA GLY A 234 -7.96 18.86 8.38
C GLY A 234 -7.97 20.06 9.32
N PRO A 235 -7.37 21.21 8.96
CA PRO A 235 -7.41 22.42 9.80
C PRO A 235 -8.76 23.18 9.71
N SER A 236 -9.88 22.53 9.39
CA SER A 236 -11.18 23.19 9.25
C SER A 236 -12.33 22.30 9.72
N ASP A 237 -13.13 22.82 10.65
CA ASP A 237 -14.37 22.28 11.24
C ASP A 237 -15.52 21.97 10.23
N GLU A 238 -15.27 21.77 8.94
CA GLU A 238 -16.34 21.65 7.92
C GLU A 238 -16.26 20.43 6.99
N SER A 239 -15.41 19.45 7.26
CA SER A 239 -15.52 18.13 6.63
C SER A 239 -16.06 17.09 7.60
N ASN A 240 -17.22 17.38 8.19
CA ASN A 240 -18.14 16.33 8.63
C ASN A 240 -18.63 15.60 7.38
N SER A 241 -17.82 14.67 6.86
CA SER A 241 -18.35 13.70 5.93
C SER A 241 -19.45 12.94 6.67
N VAL A 242 -20.66 12.98 6.12
CA VAL A 242 -21.92 12.45 6.67
C VAL A 242 -21.86 10.92 6.94
N TYR A 243 -20.71 10.29 6.71
CA TYR A 243 -20.48 8.84 6.82
C TYR A 243 -19.38 8.44 7.81
N ILE A 244 -18.81 9.35 8.62
CA ILE A 244 -17.94 8.93 9.75
C ILE A 244 -18.82 8.42 10.89
N SER A 245 -19.32 7.19 10.77
CA SER A 245 -20.07 6.51 11.83
C SER A 245 -19.14 5.91 12.91
N SER A 246 -17.95 6.49 13.13
CA SER A 246 -17.01 6.05 14.15
C SER A 246 -16.74 7.18 15.14
N SER A 247 -16.88 6.88 16.42
CA SER A 247 -16.46 7.74 17.54
C SER A 247 -14.95 8.03 17.56
N TYR A 248 -14.17 7.40 16.68
CA TYR A 248 -12.73 7.60 16.51
C TYR A 248 -12.44 8.33 15.18
N ILE A 249 -11.64 9.39 15.28
CA ILE A 249 -11.09 10.15 14.16
C ILE A 249 -9.56 10.08 14.30
N PRO A 250 -8.85 9.41 13.36
CA PRO A 250 -7.39 9.34 13.40
C PRO A 250 -6.78 10.75 13.32
N LEU A 251 -5.70 11.00 14.07
CA LEU A 251 -5.11 12.34 14.24
C LEU A 251 -6.10 13.42 14.75
N GLY A 252 -7.22 13.02 15.35
CA GLY A 252 -8.20 13.95 15.95
C GLY A 252 -7.86 14.41 17.37
N THR A 253 -6.89 13.77 18.03
CA THR A 253 -6.48 14.08 19.41
C THR A 253 -4.98 14.37 19.49
N SER A 254 -4.57 15.10 20.53
CA SER A 254 -3.14 15.33 20.80
C SER A 254 -2.36 14.03 21.03
N GLU A 255 -3.02 12.99 21.56
CA GLU A 255 -2.41 11.67 21.79
C GLU A 255 -1.97 10.97 20.51
N ASP A 256 -2.66 11.19 19.39
CA ASP A 256 -2.28 10.65 18.08
C ASP A 256 -1.34 11.61 17.32
N ILE A 257 -1.52 12.92 17.48
CA ILE A 257 -0.72 13.94 16.79
C ILE A 257 0.72 13.98 17.28
N ASP A 258 0.96 13.85 18.58
CA ASP A 258 2.31 13.98 19.15
C ASP A 258 3.25 12.85 18.70
N PRO A 259 2.86 11.56 18.74
CA PRO A 259 3.65 10.48 18.13
C PRO A 259 3.88 10.68 16.64
N PHE A 260 2.86 11.13 15.89
CA PHE A 260 2.98 11.41 14.46
C PHE A 260 4.04 12.50 14.19
N ARG A 261 4.02 13.61 14.93
CA ARG A 261 4.98 14.71 14.78
C ARG A 261 6.43 14.27 15.01
N ARG A 262 6.67 13.33 15.94
CA ARG A 262 8.02 12.82 16.22
C ARG A 262 8.64 12.03 15.05
N LEU A 263 7.81 11.57 14.12
CA LEU A 263 8.25 10.79 12.96
C LEU A 263 8.55 11.65 11.74
N ILE A 264 8.23 12.95 11.79
CA ILE A 264 8.40 13.86 10.66
C ILE A 264 9.87 14.26 10.53
N THR A 265 10.42 14.00 9.35
CA THR A 265 11.76 14.47 8.95
C THR A 265 11.65 15.63 7.95
N GLU A 266 12.76 16.29 7.63
CA GLU A 266 12.78 17.35 6.61
C GLU A 266 12.26 16.85 5.24
N THR A 267 12.64 15.63 4.84
CA THR A 267 12.13 14.98 3.62
C THR A 267 10.62 14.76 3.70
N THR A 268 10.13 14.29 4.85
CA THR A 268 8.70 14.13 5.10
C THR A 268 7.96 15.45 4.97
N VAL A 269 8.50 16.54 5.54
CA VAL A 269 7.92 17.89 5.42
C VAL A 269 7.84 18.33 3.96
N ARG A 270 8.91 18.15 3.18
CA ARG A 270 8.93 18.50 1.75
C ARG A 270 7.81 17.76 1.00
N ASN A 271 7.65 16.46 1.24
CA ASN A 271 6.58 15.66 0.62
C ASN A 271 5.18 16.06 1.09
N MET A 272 5.00 16.37 2.39
CA MET A 272 3.74 16.91 2.90
C MET A 272 3.39 18.23 2.21
N LYS A 273 4.34 19.17 2.07
CA LYS A 273 4.10 20.47 1.41
C LYS A 273 3.70 20.29 -0.05
N ARG A 274 4.28 19.30 -0.73
CA ARG A 274 3.95 18.96 -2.11
C ARG A 274 2.52 18.44 -2.28
N ILE A 275 2.02 17.65 -1.34
CA ILE A 275 0.69 17.02 -1.42
C ILE A 275 -0.40 17.95 -0.87
N SER A 276 -0.18 18.48 0.34
CA SER A 276 -1.16 19.21 1.14
C SER A 276 -1.07 20.73 0.99
N GLY A 277 0.00 21.24 0.38
CA GLY A 277 0.31 22.67 0.29
C GLY A 277 1.05 23.20 1.53
N SER A 278 1.95 24.17 1.30
CA SER A 278 2.84 24.72 2.33
C SER A 278 2.09 25.27 3.55
N ASN A 279 0.99 25.99 3.34
CA ASN A 279 0.23 26.63 4.42
C ASN A 279 -0.35 25.63 5.42
N LYS A 280 -0.93 24.52 4.93
CA LYS A 280 -1.53 23.48 5.78
C LYS A 280 -0.47 22.78 6.64
N VAL A 281 0.70 22.51 6.05
CA VAL A 281 1.84 21.89 6.74
C VAL A 281 2.47 22.86 7.74
N GLU A 282 2.64 24.12 7.38
CA GLU A 282 3.20 25.14 8.26
C GLU A 282 2.29 25.43 9.44
N ALA A 283 0.97 25.50 9.25
CA ALA A 283 0.00 25.61 10.36
C ALA A 283 0.05 24.38 11.29
N PHE A 284 0.32 23.19 10.75
CA PHE A 284 0.46 21.98 11.55
C PHE A 284 1.75 21.96 12.37
N LEU A 285 2.88 22.37 11.79
CA LEU A 285 4.19 22.35 12.45
C LEU A 285 4.38 23.53 13.40
N ASN A 286 3.98 24.71 12.95
CA ASN A 286 4.09 25.97 13.66
C ASN A 286 2.67 26.40 14.01
N LYS A 287 2.33 26.40 15.31
CA LYS A 287 1.08 27.00 15.82
C LYS A 287 1.08 28.54 15.64
N LYS A 288 1.32 29.05 14.43
CA LYS A 288 1.37 30.47 14.08
C LYS A 288 0.29 30.80 13.06
N GLU A 289 -0.40 31.90 13.33
CA GLU A 289 -1.45 32.50 12.54
C GLU A 289 -1.00 32.78 11.10
N ASN A 290 -1.84 32.36 10.13
CA ASN A 290 -1.95 32.86 8.77
C ASN A 290 -0.67 33.41 8.13
N LEU A 291 0.20 32.51 7.68
CA LEU A 291 1.12 32.83 6.59
C LEU A 291 0.29 33.01 5.32
N GLU A 292 0.08 34.26 4.92
CA GLU A 292 -0.54 34.57 3.63
C GLU A 292 0.26 33.85 2.53
N ALA A 293 -0.42 32.99 1.77
CA ALA A 293 0.21 32.30 0.65
C ALA A 293 0.79 33.36 -0.31
N LYS A 294 2.08 33.26 -0.66
CA LYS A 294 2.69 34.11 -1.68
C LYS A 294 1.92 33.92 -2.99
N LYS A 295 1.05 34.87 -3.33
CA LYS A 295 0.31 34.88 -4.60
C LYS A 295 1.18 35.53 -5.66
N VAL A 296 1.54 34.77 -6.69
CA VAL A 296 2.15 35.31 -7.90
C VAL A 296 1.11 36.20 -8.59
N PRO A 297 1.42 37.49 -8.87
CA PRO A 297 0.53 38.37 -9.60
C PRO A 297 0.11 37.74 -10.93
N ARG A 298 -1.14 37.95 -11.34
CA ARG A 298 -1.65 37.48 -12.63
C ARG A 298 -1.66 38.64 -13.61
N MET A 299 -1.37 38.33 -14.86
CA MET A 299 -1.46 39.26 -15.98
C MET A 299 -2.51 38.74 -16.96
N SER A 300 -3.34 39.63 -17.49
CA SER A 300 -4.29 39.27 -18.53
C SER A 300 -3.59 39.10 -19.88
N ARG A 301 -4.22 38.39 -20.81
CA ARG A 301 -3.67 38.23 -22.17
C ARG A 301 -3.55 39.58 -22.89
N GLU A 302 -4.55 40.44 -22.74
CA GLU A 302 -4.60 41.76 -23.36
C GLU A 302 -3.52 42.70 -22.79
N GLU A 303 -3.15 42.53 -21.52
CA GLU A 303 -2.01 43.22 -20.91
C GLU A 303 -0.69 42.69 -21.43
N PHE A 304 -0.57 41.36 -21.57
CA PHE A 304 0.62 40.72 -22.10
C PHE A 304 0.89 41.12 -23.57
N GLU A 305 -0.13 41.17 -24.42
CA GLU A 305 -0.02 41.54 -25.83
C GLU A 305 0.44 42.99 -26.04
N LYS A 306 0.36 43.84 -25.01
CA LYS A 306 0.91 45.22 -25.02
C LYS A 306 2.39 45.28 -24.60
N THR A 307 2.99 44.16 -24.22
CA THR A 307 4.40 44.10 -23.82
C THR A 307 5.29 44.34 -25.04
N ASN A 308 6.39 45.06 -24.84
CA ASN A 308 7.42 45.15 -25.86
C ASN A 308 8.17 43.82 -25.96
N PHE A 309 7.92 43.05 -27.02
CA PHE A 309 8.58 41.77 -27.28
C PHE A 309 10.08 41.89 -27.57
N GLU A 310 10.59 43.10 -27.88
CA GLU A 310 12.01 43.36 -28.06
C GLU A 310 12.76 43.43 -26.71
N ASP A 311 12.07 43.84 -25.63
CA ASP A 311 12.62 43.77 -24.27
C ASP A 311 12.43 42.37 -23.71
N LYS A 312 13.46 41.53 -23.86
CA LYS A 312 13.47 40.13 -23.40
C LYS A 312 13.21 40.00 -21.91
N ASN A 313 13.66 40.93 -21.08
CA ASN A 313 13.44 40.87 -19.64
C ASN A 313 11.96 41.10 -19.31
N ALA A 314 11.36 42.15 -19.89
CA ALA A 314 9.94 42.43 -19.75
C ALA A 314 9.08 41.29 -20.31
N PHE A 315 9.42 40.79 -21.50
CA PHE A 315 8.72 39.66 -22.13
C PHE A 315 8.72 38.42 -21.23
N PHE A 316 9.88 37.95 -20.75
CA PHE A 316 9.96 36.75 -19.91
C PHE A 316 9.24 36.91 -18.58
N ARG A 317 9.35 38.09 -17.95
CA ARG A 317 8.66 38.38 -16.70
C ARG A 317 7.15 38.35 -16.91
N ASN A 318 6.67 39.06 -17.91
CA ASN A 318 5.25 39.15 -18.22
C ASN A 318 4.68 37.79 -18.66
N PHE A 319 5.47 36.97 -19.36
CA PHE A 319 5.10 35.61 -19.74
C PHE A 319 4.91 34.72 -18.50
N CYS A 320 5.79 34.81 -17.51
CA CYS A 320 5.63 34.08 -16.25
C CYS A 320 4.36 34.52 -15.50
N LEU A 321 4.04 35.82 -15.47
CA LEU A 321 2.83 36.33 -14.84
C LEU A 321 1.55 35.92 -15.60
N LEU A 322 1.62 35.82 -16.92
CA LEU A 322 0.54 35.29 -17.77
C LEU A 322 0.32 33.79 -17.55
N GLY A 323 1.40 33.02 -17.35
CA GLY A 323 1.35 31.58 -17.10
C GLY A 323 0.88 31.18 -15.69
N SER A 324 0.79 32.13 -14.76
CA SER A 324 0.18 31.95 -13.43
C SER A 324 -1.34 31.79 -13.55
N PRO A 325 -2.02 30.92 -12.76
CA PRO A 325 -1.56 30.31 -11.51
C PRO A 325 -1.27 28.81 -11.57
N SER A 326 -1.44 28.15 -12.71
CA SER A 326 -1.42 26.68 -12.79
C SER A 326 -0.55 26.17 -13.91
N VAL A 327 -0.02 24.94 -13.74
CA VAL A 327 0.82 24.28 -14.75
C VAL A 327 0.10 24.26 -16.10
N SER A 328 -1.18 23.89 -16.14
CA SER A 328 -1.94 23.83 -17.38
C SER A 328 -2.03 25.20 -18.06
N HIS A 329 -2.22 26.28 -17.30
CA HIS A 329 -2.27 27.64 -17.83
C HIS A 329 -0.93 28.07 -18.43
N PHE A 330 0.17 27.82 -17.70
CA PHE A 330 1.52 28.05 -18.17
C PHE A 330 1.79 27.31 -19.49
N LEU A 331 1.49 26.01 -19.54
CA LEU A 331 1.70 25.19 -20.73
C LEU A 331 0.82 25.61 -21.91
N THR A 332 -0.36 26.17 -21.65
CA THR A 332 -1.26 26.68 -22.70
C THR A 332 -0.63 27.90 -23.38
N TYR A 333 -0.11 28.86 -22.60
CA TYR A 333 0.57 30.01 -23.18
C TYR A 333 1.93 29.68 -23.75
N LEU A 334 2.62 28.68 -23.20
CA LEU A 334 3.83 28.14 -23.81
C LEU A 334 3.56 27.66 -25.23
N GLU A 335 2.45 26.96 -25.46
CA GLU A 335 2.08 26.51 -26.81
C GLU A 335 1.68 27.67 -27.73
N ILE A 336 0.94 28.65 -27.21
CA ILE A 336 0.53 29.83 -27.98
C ILE A 336 1.74 30.67 -28.41
N TYR A 337 2.71 30.86 -27.51
CA TYR A 337 3.87 31.72 -27.73
C TYR A 337 5.19 30.97 -27.99
N LYS A 338 5.10 29.70 -28.41
CA LYS A 338 6.27 28.83 -28.61
C LYS A 338 7.26 29.38 -29.62
N GLU A 339 6.78 30.06 -30.66
CA GLU A 339 7.62 30.66 -31.70
C GLU A 339 8.46 31.81 -31.16
N GLN A 340 7.95 32.54 -30.17
CA GLN A 340 8.66 33.61 -29.47
C GLN A 340 9.59 33.08 -28.37
N LEU A 341 9.55 31.77 -28.09
CA LEU A 341 10.35 31.08 -27.08
C LEU A 341 11.40 30.14 -27.69
N VAL A 342 11.87 30.47 -28.90
CA VAL A 342 13.10 29.91 -29.48
C VAL A 342 14.29 30.69 -28.92
N LEU A 343 14.88 30.18 -27.84
CA LEU A 343 15.87 30.91 -27.04
C LEU A 343 17.30 30.42 -27.29
N ASN A 344 18.25 31.35 -27.42
CA ASN A 344 19.68 31.03 -27.32
C ASN A 344 20.11 30.80 -25.86
N GLU A 345 21.35 30.35 -25.64
CA GLU A 345 21.84 29.98 -24.30
C GLU A 345 21.73 31.12 -23.26
N GLU A 346 22.05 32.35 -23.64
CA GLU A 346 21.98 33.51 -22.75
C GLU A 346 20.54 33.92 -22.44
N GLU A 347 19.65 33.81 -23.44
CA GLU A 347 18.22 34.02 -23.26
C GLU A 347 17.59 32.94 -22.36
N GLN A 348 18.03 31.69 -22.46
CA GLN A 348 17.60 30.61 -21.57
C GLN A 348 18.02 30.86 -20.12
N LYS A 349 19.27 31.30 -19.88
CA LYS A 349 19.75 31.69 -18.54
C LYS A 349 18.94 32.84 -17.96
N LEU A 350 18.67 33.87 -18.78
CA LEU A 350 17.84 35.01 -18.37
C LEU A 350 16.41 34.58 -18.03
N PHE A 351 15.80 33.76 -18.88
CA PHE A 351 14.47 33.23 -18.65
C PHE A 351 14.40 32.40 -17.36
N LEU A 352 15.35 31.49 -17.13
CA LEU A 352 15.43 30.68 -15.90
C LEU A 352 15.56 31.54 -14.65
N SER A 353 16.42 32.57 -14.67
CA SER A 353 16.58 33.50 -13.55
C SER A 353 15.26 34.21 -13.22
N ILE A 354 14.54 34.69 -14.24
CA ILE A 354 13.24 35.35 -14.06
C ILE A 354 12.18 34.35 -13.58
N PHE A 355 12.18 33.13 -14.11
CA PHE A 355 11.27 32.06 -13.75
C PHE A 355 11.40 31.70 -12.27
N PHE A 356 12.61 31.38 -11.81
CA PHE A 356 12.87 31.04 -10.40
C PHE A 356 12.53 32.20 -9.47
N LYS A 357 12.83 33.44 -9.86
CA LYS A 357 12.46 34.63 -9.08
C LYS A 357 10.93 34.80 -9.00
N THR A 358 10.21 34.54 -10.09
CA THR A 358 8.75 34.72 -10.16
C THR A 358 8.00 33.65 -9.37
N PHE A 359 8.46 32.40 -9.46
CA PHE A 359 7.84 31.24 -8.82
C PHE A 359 8.61 30.75 -7.59
N GLU A 360 9.41 31.62 -6.97
CA GLU A 360 10.15 31.32 -5.74
C GLU A 360 9.18 30.84 -4.64
N GLY A 361 9.46 29.65 -4.10
CA GLY A 361 8.62 28.97 -3.09
C GLY A 361 7.54 28.05 -3.67
N LEU A 362 7.41 27.94 -4.99
CA LEU A 362 6.44 27.07 -5.68
C LEU A 362 7.11 25.84 -6.31
N GLU A 363 7.85 25.07 -5.52
CA GLU A 363 8.70 23.96 -5.96
C GLU A 363 7.99 22.95 -6.88
N SER A 364 6.78 22.52 -6.52
CA SER A 364 6.02 21.54 -7.31
C SER A 364 5.66 22.08 -8.70
N PHE A 365 5.22 23.34 -8.77
CA PHE A 365 4.93 24.02 -10.03
C PHE A 365 6.20 24.16 -10.87
N SER A 366 7.28 24.69 -10.27
CA SER A 366 8.55 24.92 -10.94
C SER A 366 9.12 23.63 -11.53
N ARG A 367 9.15 22.55 -10.75
CA ARG A 367 9.63 21.25 -11.21
C ARG A 367 8.85 20.74 -12.43
N ILE A 368 7.52 20.71 -12.36
CA ILE A 368 6.70 20.17 -13.46
C ILE A 368 6.83 21.03 -14.72
N VAL A 369 6.84 22.35 -14.58
CA VAL A 369 6.99 23.27 -15.72
C VAL A 369 8.38 23.13 -16.34
N LEU A 370 9.45 23.06 -15.54
CA LEU A 370 10.82 22.88 -16.03
C LEU A 370 11.01 21.54 -16.75
N GLU A 371 10.46 20.44 -16.21
CA GLU A 371 10.45 19.14 -16.90
C GLU A 371 9.82 19.24 -18.30
N LYS A 372 8.74 20.02 -18.43
CA LYS A 372 8.07 20.26 -19.72
C LYS A 372 8.86 21.19 -20.64
N LEU A 373 9.48 22.23 -20.11
CA LEU A 373 10.33 23.15 -20.89
C LEU A 373 11.53 22.41 -21.51
N VAL A 374 12.14 21.49 -20.77
CA VAL A 374 13.20 20.60 -21.29
C VAL A 374 12.65 19.65 -22.36
N LEU A 375 11.51 19.01 -22.08
CA LEU A 375 10.87 18.10 -23.04
C LEU A 375 10.54 18.78 -24.37
N PHE A 376 10.09 20.04 -24.31
CA PHE A 376 9.79 20.86 -25.49
C PHE A 376 11.02 21.57 -26.08
N LYS A 377 12.22 21.31 -25.53
CA LYS A 377 13.50 21.88 -25.98
C LYS A 377 13.54 23.42 -25.95
N ILE A 378 12.78 24.03 -25.04
CA ILE A 378 12.83 25.47 -24.77
C ILE A 378 14.06 25.80 -23.91
N VAL A 379 14.42 24.88 -23.01
CA VAL A 379 15.60 24.99 -22.13
C VAL A 379 16.45 23.73 -22.25
N ASP A 380 17.77 23.89 -22.36
CA ASP A 380 18.73 22.78 -22.31
C ASP A 380 18.86 22.26 -20.87
N PHE A 381 18.77 20.92 -20.74
CA PHE A 381 18.96 20.22 -19.47
C PHE A 381 20.26 20.59 -18.76
N LYS A 382 21.35 20.81 -19.51
CA LYS A 382 22.68 21.16 -18.94
C LYS A 382 22.68 22.51 -18.22
N LEU A 383 21.87 23.46 -18.69
CA LEU A 383 21.76 24.77 -18.04
C LEU A 383 20.97 24.66 -16.73
N LEU A 384 20.02 23.74 -16.67
CA LEU A 384 19.20 23.46 -15.51
C LEU A 384 20.00 22.86 -14.33
N GLU A 385 21.00 22.02 -14.62
CA GLU A 385 21.90 21.47 -13.59
C GLU A 385 22.69 22.57 -12.86
N ASN A 386 23.12 23.62 -13.57
CA ASN A 386 23.85 24.74 -12.98
C ASN A 386 22.97 25.59 -12.04
N PHE A 387 21.67 25.74 -12.33
CA PHE A 387 20.74 26.47 -11.47
C PHE A 387 20.28 25.66 -10.24
N ASN A 388 20.16 24.33 -10.37
CA ASN A 388 19.84 23.45 -9.23
C ASN A 388 20.98 23.35 -8.21
N GLY A 389 22.24 23.62 -8.62
CA GLY A 389 23.40 23.65 -7.73
C GLY A 389 23.50 24.91 -6.84
N GLU A 390 22.97 26.05 -7.29
CA GLU A 390 22.97 27.32 -6.53
C GLU A 390 21.68 27.56 -5.71
N HIS A 391 20.59 26.85 -6.04
CA HIS A 391 19.29 26.93 -5.38
C HIS A 391 18.81 25.57 -4.87
N SER A 392 19.70 24.83 -4.17
CA SER A 392 19.48 23.45 -3.73
C SER A 392 18.05 23.16 -3.25
N LEU A 393 17.35 22.33 -4.02
CA LEU A 393 16.01 21.75 -3.79
C LEU A 393 15.92 20.91 -2.51
#